data_AF-N9N7E2-F1
#
_entry.id   AF-N9N7E2-F1
#
_cell.length_a   1.000
_cell.length_b   1.000
_cell.length_c   1.000
_cell.angle_alpha   90.00
_cell.angle_beta   90.00
_cell.angle_gamma   90.00
#
_symmetry.space_group_name_H-M   'P 1'
#
loop_
_entity.id
_entity.type
_entity.pdbx_description
1 polymer ?
#
loop_
_entity_poly.entity_id
_entity_poly.type
_entity_poly.pdbx_seq_one_letter_code
_entity_poly.pdbx_strand_id
1 'polypeptide(L)'
;MKNKRLFILCSILFTGCQFTDQHAYQQQQVCKRLAEGYLTTQNQQSYELWKLEQGPAQEQQHTLKLTYKKPNENGLILSGVYLPTVELECTLKNQQIMVSVIQAKGALVPVLNVQLQNEAIGKPKSPDLIAQSKTQ
;
A
#
# COMPACT_ATOMS: atom_id res chain seq x y z
N MET A 1 0.47 13.15 53.43
CA MET A 1 1.40 12.83 52.33
C MET A 1 1.44 11.32 52.08
N LYS A 2 0.72 10.85 51.09
CA LYS A 2 0.76 9.51 50.45
C LYS A 2 -0.25 9.63 49.29
N ASN A 3 -0.11 8.91 48.18
CA ASN A 3 -1.01 8.93 47.00
C ASN A 3 -0.58 9.81 45.81
N LYS A 4 0.50 10.60 45.88
CA LYS A 4 1.02 11.33 44.68
C LYS A 4 2.01 10.51 43.85
N ARG A 5 2.59 9.43 44.42
CA ARG A 5 3.55 8.55 43.72
C ARG A 5 2.89 7.47 42.86
N LEU A 6 1.60 7.17 43.05
CA LEU A 6 0.91 6.13 42.28
C LEU A 6 0.61 6.60 40.83
N PHE A 7 0.39 7.90 40.63
CA PHE A 7 0.01 8.44 39.32
C PHE A 7 1.17 8.47 38.31
N ILE A 8 2.42 8.56 38.79
CA ILE A 8 3.60 8.67 37.92
C ILE A 8 3.99 7.30 37.33
N LEU A 9 3.67 6.19 38.01
CA LEU A 9 3.99 4.85 37.50
C LEU A 9 3.12 4.43 36.30
N CYS A 10 1.88 4.95 36.19
CA CYS A 10 1.01 4.63 35.06
C CYS A 10 1.40 5.33 33.75
N SER A 11 2.05 6.51 33.82
CA SER A 11 2.41 7.28 32.63
C SER A 11 3.55 6.68 31.81
N ILE A 12 4.35 5.80 32.42
CA ILE A 12 5.55 5.20 31.79
C ILE A 12 5.17 3.92 31.02
N LEU A 13 3.99 3.33 31.26
CA LEU A 13 3.54 2.12 30.57
C LEU A 13 2.91 2.41 29.19
N PHE A 14 2.60 3.67 28.86
CA PHE A 14 1.96 4.04 27.59
C PHE A 14 2.92 4.55 26.50
N THR A 15 4.22 4.68 26.78
CA THR A 15 5.22 5.09 25.77
C THR A 15 5.78 3.92 24.94
N GLY A 16 5.13 2.75 24.98
CA GLY A 16 5.58 1.51 24.33
C GLY A 16 5.23 1.34 22.85
N CYS A 17 4.59 2.30 22.17
CA CYS A 17 4.40 2.24 20.72
C CYS A 17 5.38 3.20 20.04
N GLN A 18 6.55 2.70 19.67
CA GLN A 18 7.44 3.41 18.75
C GLN A 18 6.68 3.65 17.43
N PHE A 19 6.46 4.92 17.09
CA PHE A 19 5.93 5.37 15.79
C PHE A 19 6.99 5.21 14.68
N THR A 20 7.58 4.02 14.54
CA THR A 20 8.73 3.79 13.66
C THR A 20 8.39 3.49 12.20
N ASP A 21 7.11 3.55 11.77
CA ASP A 21 6.73 3.03 10.45
C ASP A 21 5.79 3.91 9.61
N GLN A 22 5.83 5.23 9.75
CA GLN A 22 5.00 6.11 8.90
C GLN A 22 5.31 5.94 7.40
N HIS A 23 6.58 5.73 7.05
CA HIS A 23 7.00 5.48 5.67
C HIS A 23 6.61 4.07 5.17
N ALA A 24 6.72 3.04 6.01
CA ALA A 24 6.29 1.69 5.65
C ALA A 24 4.77 1.62 5.46
N TYR A 25 4.02 2.30 6.31
CA TYR A 25 2.56 2.42 6.19
C TYR A 25 2.16 3.13 4.90
N GLN A 26 2.82 4.24 4.55
CA GLN A 26 2.57 4.95 3.30
C GLN A 26 2.89 4.06 2.08
N GLN A 27 4.01 3.33 2.11
CA GLN A 27 4.36 2.38 1.05
C GLN A 27 3.30 1.28 0.89
N GLN A 28 2.84 0.70 2.00
CA GLN A 28 1.77 -0.32 2.00
C GLN A 28 0.48 0.20 1.37
N GLN A 29 0.07 1.43 1.70
CA GLN A 29 -1.12 2.04 1.12
C GLN A 29 -0.99 2.21 -0.39
N VAL A 30 0.14 2.74 -0.88
CA VAL A 30 0.34 2.93 -2.33
C VAL A 30 0.36 1.60 -3.06
N CYS A 31 1.09 0.61 -2.56
CA CYS A 31 1.13 -0.73 -3.16
C CYS A 31 -0.26 -1.39 -3.19
N LYS A 32 -1.05 -1.25 -2.11
CA LYS A 32 -2.43 -1.74 -2.05
C LYS A 32 -3.31 -1.09 -3.12
N ARG A 33 -3.24 0.23 -3.28
CA ARG A 33 -4.02 0.97 -4.29
C ARG A 33 -3.64 0.57 -5.71
N LEU A 34 -2.35 0.41 -5.99
CA LEU A 34 -1.87 -0.01 -7.31
C LEU A 34 -2.32 -1.44 -7.63
N ALA A 35 -2.25 -2.35 -6.66
CA ALA A 35 -2.76 -3.70 -6.80
C ALA A 35 -4.29 -3.73 -7.03
N GLU A 36 -5.06 -2.97 -6.26
CA GLU A 36 -6.51 -2.81 -6.45
C GLU A 36 -6.85 -2.27 -7.85
N GLY A 37 -6.11 -1.25 -8.31
CA GLY A 37 -6.25 -0.68 -9.65
C GLY A 37 -6.00 -1.72 -10.74
N TYR A 38 -4.91 -2.49 -10.63
CA TYR A 38 -4.61 -3.60 -11.53
C TYR A 38 -5.74 -4.62 -11.58
N LEU A 39 -6.20 -5.12 -10.43
CA LEU A 39 -7.28 -6.09 -10.35
C LEU A 39 -8.57 -5.57 -10.98
N THR A 40 -8.88 -4.29 -10.76
CA THR A 40 -10.04 -3.64 -11.39
C THR A 40 -9.91 -3.62 -12.91
N THR A 41 -8.75 -3.26 -13.45
CA THR A 41 -8.49 -3.29 -14.91
C THR A 41 -8.56 -4.70 -15.49
N GLN A 42 -8.23 -5.74 -14.70
CA GLN A 42 -8.39 -7.15 -15.09
C GLN A 42 -9.81 -7.68 -14.91
N ASN A 43 -10.80 -6.84 -14.56
CA ASN A 43 -12.17 -7.25 -14.23
C ASN A 43 -12.24 -8.23 -13.04
N GLN A 44 -11.30 -8.11 -12.10
CA GLN A 44 -11.15 -8.92 -10.89
C GLN A 44 -11.50 -8.12 -9.63
N GLN A 45 -12.38 -7.12 -9.73
CA GLN A 45 -12.74 -6.23 -8.61
C GLN A 45 -13.39 -6.94 -7.39
N SER A 46 -13.87 -8.17 -7.57
CA SER A 46 -14.42 -8.98 -6.47
C SER A 46 -13.34 -9.63 -5.60
N TYR A 47 -12.07 -9.56 -5.99
CA TYR A 47 -10.98 -10.08 -5.16
C TYR A 47 -10.68 -9.14 -3.99
N GLU A 48 -10.59 -9.71 -2.80
CA GLU A 48 -10.32 -8.95 -1.57
C GLU A 48 -8.92 -9.25 -1.06
N LEU A 49 -8.31 -8.25 -0.42
CA LEU A 49 -6.99 -8.39 0.19
C LEU A 49 -7.09 -9.36 1.38
N TRP A 50 -6.41 -10.50 1.27
CA TRP A 50 -6.39 -11.54 2.28
C TRP A 50 -5.16 -11.46 3.19
N LYS A 51 -3.99 -11.14 2.61
CA LYS A 51 -2.73 -11.11 3.34
C LYS A 51 -1.79 -10.08 2.75
N LEU A 52 -1.09 -9.37 3.63
CA LEU A 52 0.00 -8.48 3.27
C LEU A 52 1.22 -8.90 4.09
N GLU A 53 2.31 -9.20 3.40
CA GLU A 53 3.57 -9.63 4.00
C GLU A 53 4.70 -8.74 3.51
N GLN A 54 5.58 -8.36 4.43
CA GLN A 54 6.83 -7.70 4.06
C GLN A 54 7.89 -8.75 3.77
N GLY A 55 8.81 -8.45 2.84
CA GLY A 55 9.89 -9.36 2.49
C GLY A 55 10.69 -9.81 3.74
N PRO A 56 11.02 -11.11 3.86
CA PRO A 56 11.61 -11.68 5.07
C PRO A 56 13.05 -11.23 5.35
N ALA A 57 13.76 -10.70 4.35
CA ALA A 57 15.16 -10.25 4.47
C ALA A 57 15.26 -8.72 4.61
N GLN A 58 16.29 -8.22 5.31
CA GLN A 58 16.59 -6.78 5.40
C GLN A 58 16.74 -6.12 4.01
N GLU A 59 17.30 -6.83 3.03
CA GLU A 59 17.40 -6.37 1.63
C GLU A 59 16.04 -6.29 0.90
N GLN A 60 15.01 -6.95 1.43
CA GLN A 60 13.66 -6.99 0.88
C GLN A 60 12.66 -6.17 1.69
N GLN A 61 13.12 -5.32 2.63
CA GLN A 61 12.23 -4.45 3.42
C GLN A 61 11.34 -3.55 2.55
N HIS A 62 11.76 -3.24 1.33
CA HIS A 62 10.98 -2.47 0.36
C HIS A 62 10.13 -3.31 -0.59
N THR A 63 10.03 -4.62 -0.34
CA THR A 63 9.21 -5.54 -1.11
C THR A 63 8.01 -5.97 -0.27
N LEU A 64 6.82 -5.85 -0.84
CA LEU A 64 5.56 -6.23 -0.21
C LEU A 64 4.88 -7.30 -1.07
N LYS A 65 4.56 -8.44 -0.44
CA LYS A 65 3.72 -9.47 -1.05
C LYS A 65 2.27 -9.24 -0.64
N LEU A 66 1.39 -9.09 -1.62
CA LEU A 66 -0.05 -8.94 -1.44
C LEU A 66 -0.75 -10.17 -1.98
N THR A 67 -1.57 -10.81 -1.17
CA THR A 67 -2.39 -11.96 -1.55
C THR A 67 -3.84 -11.54 -1.59
N TYR A 68 -4.47 -11.69 -2.74
CA TYR A 68 -5.88 -11.40 -2.96
C TYR A 68 -6.64 -12.70 -3.22
N LYS A 69 -7.81 -12.83 -2.61
CA LYS A 69 -8.67 -14.01 -2.79
C LYS A 69 -10.05 -13.57 -3.23
N LYS A 70 -10.65 -14.29 -4.17
CA LYS A 70 -12.06 -14.11 -4.51
C LYS A 70 -12.91 -14.70 -3.38
N PRO A 71 -13.74 -13.93 -2.68
CA PRO A 71 -14.72 -14.46 -1.74
C PRO A 71 -15.68 -15.40 -2.45
N ASN A 72 -16.28 -16.32 -1.70
CA ASN A 72 -17.19 -17.27 -2.31
C ASN A 72 -18.52 -16.61 -2.68
N GLU A 73 -19.04 -16.95 -3.84
CA GLU A 73 -20.37 -16.56 -4.27
C GLU A 73 -21.34 -17.64 -3.77
N ASN A 74 -22.49 -17.23 -3.23
CA ASN A 74 -23.64 -18.11 -2.94
C ASN A 74 -23.58 -18.98 -1.66
N GLY A 75 -22.93 -18.51 -0.59
CA GLY A 75 -23.10 -19.09 0.76
C GLY A 75 -22.42 -20.45 1.00
N LEU A 76 -21.67 -20.95 0.02
CA LEU A 76 -20.77 -22.09 0.22
C LEU A 76 -19.57 -21.62 1.05
N ILE A 77 -19.15 -22.39 2.05
CA ILE A 77 -17.92 -22.12 2.80
C ILE A 77 -16.81 -22.97 2.17
N LEU A 78 -16.06 -22.39 1.24
CA LEU A 78 -14.84 -23.01 0.76
C LEU A 78 -13.72 -22.73 1.76
N SER A 79 -12.92 -23.76 2.09
CA SER A 79 -11.67 -23.53 2.83
C SER A 79 -10.82 -22.52 2.04
N GLY A 80 -10.20 -21.58 2.75
CA GLY A 80 -9.42 -20.50 2.15
C GLY A 80 -8.31 -20.96 1.18
N VAL A 81 -7.92 -22.23 1.24
CA VAL A 81 -6.95 -22.86 0.31
C VAL A 81 -7.51 -23.01 -1.11
N TYR A 82 -8.83 -23.19 -1.26
CA TYR A 82 -9.49 -23.42 -2.55
C TYR A 82 -10.03 -22.15 -3.19
N LEU A 83 -9.94 -21.01 -2.50
CA LEU A 83 -10.37 -19.75 -3.07
C LEU A 83 -9.42 -19.36 -4.22
N PRO A 84 -9.96 -18.94 -5.37
CA PRO A 84 -9.15 -18.34 -6.43
C PRO A 84 -8.27 -17.25 -5.84
N THR A 85 -6.96 -17.38 -6.04
CA THR A 85 -5.94 -16.55 -5.39
C THR A 85 -5.09 -15.86 -6.44
N VAL A 86 -4.88 -14.55 -6.28
CA VAL A 86 -3.93 -13.75 -7.04
C VAL A 86 -2.87 -13.24 -6.08
N GLU A 87 -1.62 -13.54 -6.38
CA GLU A 87 -0.48 -13.04 -5.62
C GLU A 87 0.25 -11.96 -6.41
N LEU A 88 0.51 -10.85 -5.76
CA LEU A 88 1.18 -9.68 -6.31
C LEU A 88 2.39 -9.34 -5.44
N GLU A 89 3.48 -8.94 -6.07
CA GLU A 89 4.65 -8.40 -5.42
C GLU A 89 4.81 -6.93 -5.80
N CYS A 90 4.90 -6.05 -4.81
CA CYS A 90 5.15 -4.63 -4.97
C CYS A 90 6.54 -4.29 -4.44
N THR A 91 7.43 -3.84 -5.33
CA THR A 91 8.79 -3.45 -4.97
C THR A 91 8.95 -1.94 -5.13
N LEU A 92 9.45 -1.26 -4.10
CA LEU A 92 9.85 0.13 -4.14
C LEU A 92 11.39 0.25 -4.22
N LYS A 93 11.92 0.77 -5.33
CA LYS A 93 13.36 1.07 -5.47
C LYS A 93 13.53 2.44 -6.11
N ASN A 94 14.35 3.31 -5.53
CA ASN A 94 14.70 4.62 -6.10
C ASN A 94 13.48 5.45 -6.57
N GLN A 95 12.44 5.57 -5.73
CA GLN A 95 11.18 6.27 -6.06
C GLN A 95 10.38 5.64 -7.22
N GLN A 96 10.71 4.44 -7.65
CA GLN A 96 9.96 3.67 -8.62
C GLN A 96 9.25 2.51 -7.93
N ILE A 97 7.94 2.41 -8.14
CA ILE A 97 7.12 1.31 -7.66
C ILE A 97 6.86 0.37 -8.83
N MET A 98 7.23 -0.88 -8.66
CA MET A 98 6.95 -1.95 -9.62
C MET A 98 6.02 -2.97 -8.98
N VAL A 99 4.88 -3.22 -9.61
CA VAL A 99 3.95 -4.29 -9.22
C VAL A 99 4.09 -5.43 -10.22
N SER A 100 4.29 -6.63 -9.70
CA SER A 100 4.43 -7.86 -10.48
C SER A 100 3.42 -8.91 -10.01
N VAL A 101 2.87 -9.70 -10.94
CA VAL A 101 2.07 -10.88 -10.60
C VAL A 101 3.02 -12.05 -10.38
N ILE A 102 2.77 -12.82 -9.31
CA ILE A 102 3.45 -14.09 -9.05
C ILE A 102 2.67 -15.20 -9.75
N GLN A 103 3.26 -15.81 -10.77
CA GLN A 103 2.64 -16.94 -11.47
C GLN A 103 2.89 -18.26 -10.73
N ALA A 104 2.13 -19.31 -11.10
CA ALA A 104 2.19 -20.63 -10.45
C ALA A 104 3.60 -21.28 -10.39
N LYS A 105 4.54 -20.86 -11.24
CA LYS A 105 5.94 -21.31 -11.23
C LYS A 105 6.89 -20.42 -10.41
N GLY A 106 6.35 -19.47 -9.66
CA GLY A 106 7.12 -18.45 -8.94
C GLY A 106 7.72 -17.35 -9.83
N ALA A 107 7.37 -17.33 -11.12
CA ALA A 107 7.81 -16.30 -12.04
C ALA A 107 7.11 -14.97 -11.73
N LEU A 108 7.90 -13.90 -11.61
CA LEU A 108 7.41 -12.53 -11.43
C LEU A 108 7.24 -11.87 -12.80
N VAL A 109 6.02 -11.47 -13.12
CA VAL A 109 5.72 -10.72 -14.35
C VAL A 109 5.31 -9.30 -14.00
N PRO A 110 6.08 -8.27 -14.42
CA PRO A 110 5.75 -6.89 -14.13
C PRO A 110 4.49 -6.47 -14.86
N VAL A 111 3.52 -5.93 -14.13
CA VAL A 111 2.21 -5.51 -14.66
C VAL A 111 1.96 -4.02 -14.51
N LEU A 112 2.60 -3.36 -13.54
CA LEU A 112 2.57 -1.91 -13.38
C LEU A 112 3.94 -1.39 -13.00
N ASN A 113 4.28 -0.23 -13.52
CA ASN A 113 5.48 0.51 -13.19
C ASN A 113 5.13 2.00 -13.06
N VAL A 114 5.35 2.54 -11.86
CA VAL A 114 4.98 3.92 -11.51
C VAL A 114 6.18 4.63 -10.93
N GLN A 115 6.50 5.79 -11.47
CA GLN A 115 7.54 6.66 -10.92
C GLN A 115 6.89 7.70 -10.01
N LEU A 116 7.28 7.70 -8.73
CA LEU A 116 6.85 8.68 -7.76
C LEU A 116 7.56 10.00 -8.06
N GLN A 117 6.79 11.05 -8.33
CA GLN A 117 7.34 12.39 -8.38
C GLN A 117 7.57 12.87 -6.94
N ASN A 118 8.80 13.26 -6.61
CA ASN A 118 9.07 13.96 -5.35
C ASN A 118 8.29 15.27 -5.37
N GLU A 119 7.25 15.37 -4.55
CA GLU A 119 6.66 16.67 -4.22
C GLU A 119 7.68 17.46 -3.39
N ALA A 120 8.60 18.14 -4.07
CA ALA A 120 8.90 19.49 -3.64
C ALA A 120 7.59 20.27 -3.83
N ILE A 121 6.77 20.31 -2.77
CA ILE A 121 5.64 21.23 -2.64
C ILE A 121 6.24 22.64 -2.76
N GLY A 122 6.25 23.15 -3.99
CA GLY A 122 7.01 24.32 -4.37
C GLY A 122 6.34 24.99 -5.56
N LYS A 123 5.43 25.91 -5.23
CA LYS A 123 4.63 26.82 -6.08
C LYS A 123 3.36 26.25 -6.69
N PRO A 124 2.17 26.77 -6.29
CA PRO A 124 1.03 26.72 -7.20
C PRO A 124 1.45 27.43 -8.49
N LYS A 125 1.36 26.74 -9.63
CA LYS A 125 1.31 27.41 -10.93
C LYS A 125 0.02 28.22 -10.93
N SER A 126 0.14 29.51 -10.63
CA SER A 126 -0.88 30.51 -10.94
C SER A 126 -1.30 30.32 -12.41
N PRO A 127 -2.58 30.08 -12.72
CA PRO A 127 -3.07 30.31 -14.06
C PRO A 127 -3.30 31.82 -14.22
N ASP A 128 -2.23 32.59 -14.36
CA ASP A 128 -2.30 33.89 -15.02
C ASP A 128 -2.44 33.65 -16.53
N LEU A 129 -3.63 33.17 -16.92
CA LEU A 129 -4.17 33.37 -18.25
C LEU A 129 -5.12 34.56 -18.14
N ILE A 130 -4.52 35.75 -18.02
CA ILE A 130 -5.22 37.02 -18.22
C ILE A 130 -5.72 36.99 -19.66
N ALA A 131 -7.02 36.75 -19.84
CA ALA A 131 -7.69 36.95 -21.12
C ALA A 131 -7.59 38.44 -21.48
N GLN A 132 -6.63 38.80 -22.32
CA GLN A 132 -6.63 40.11 -22.98
C GLN A 132 -7.74 40.13 -24.03
N SER A 133 -8.94 40.52 -23.64
CA SER A 133 -9.94 40.99 -24.60
C SER A 133 -9.56 42.42 -25.01
N LYS A 134 -8.82 42.56 -26.11
CA LYS A 134 -8.77 43.83 -26.84
C LYS A 134 -10.13 43.98 -27.54
N THR A 135 -10.98 44.86 -27.04
CA THR A 135 -12.08 45.44 -27.82
C THR A 135 -11.52 46.65 -28.56
N GLN A 136 -11.68 46.61 -29.89
CA GLN A 136 -11.39 47.68 -30.83
C GLN A 136 -12.54 48.68 -30.87
#